data_AF-A0A0W0S4E5-F1
#
_entry.id   AF-A0A0W0S4E5-F1
#
_cell.length_a   1.000
_cell.length_b   1.000
_cell.length_c   1.000
_cell.angle_alpha   90.00
_cell.angle_beta   90.00
_cell.angle_gamma   90.00
#
_symmetry.space_group_name_H-M   'P 1'
#
loop_
_entity.id
_entity.type
_entity.pdbx_description
1 polymer ?
#
loop_
_entity_poly.entity_id
_entity_poly.type
_entity_poly.pdbx_seq_one_letter_code
_entity_poly.pdbx_strand_id
1 'polypeptide(L)'
;MSSKRKYLKQKKHEPYRLNVSDYNTLVPYFFGKYQINLPYVINGSTATGRRMMAENYLQLQAEINEYQNEELVYAKQVMDNWSPPGVSLPGKYRLNQKNTKHSDFQKYYPELYAAIKDKFLNKENQFKELSEEEQLQLNTIVKRLKCRKKLDEYRQEKLEALHERKNKICLDKTQAIAEVKSIQNTLAGDETVIYFFTNNRSKGSAHFEVLLVKRDRIIKPVNWFLHESNMFESTDFSKMFVTDLSPFVTFTVNKKTATTLDEDPMKRLQPQVDSDSCGVLGLLYLKELLKNNSEQLQEFSFAVPLYSDANEKGQVFESLLFFPSPHVLRYSQSRLYNSIILAMVQSTNDEEVIQYKNISYTVKTLQGILKESIAIANQKGAPEVAQIENLWVHLPDFREKWLEAYQEMAQKRQEMQGKANNLYLAYKGHRMTEILADNTRNQSSTTMTTTTTPMKLTSHEEDNIIDSATSENTGKVTYNPLYKPLSSTSRVETYKLHSFFKPQGEAMVSYNPLYKSKTEERNELACC
;
A
#
# COMPACT_ATOMS: atom_id res chain seq x y z
N MET A 1 -23.92 -17.96 -16.44
CA MET A 1 -22.60 -18.34 -15.87
C MET A 1 -21.77 -19.05 -16.94
N SER A 2 -20.61 -18.49 -17.33
CA SER A 2 -19.69 -19.17 -18.28
C SER A 2 -19.06 -20.41 -17.64
N SER A 3 -18.98 -21.54 -18.36
CA SER A 3 -18.35 -22.76 -17.85
C SER A 3 -16.82 -22.61 -17.79
N LYS A 4 -16.16 -23.20 -16.79
CA LYS A 4 -14.68 -23.23 -16.65
C LYS A 4 -13.99 -23.66 -17.96
N ARG A 5 -14.54 -24.65 -18.65
CA ARG A 5 -14.05 -25.12 -19.97
C ARG A 5 -14.15 -24.04 -21.05
N LYS A 6 -15.20 -23.22 -21.06
CA LYS A 6 -15.34 -22.11 -22.00
C LYS A 6 -14.33 -21.01 -21.71
N TYR A 7 -14.09 -20.69 -20.43
CA TYR A 7 -13.08 -19.69 -20.04
C TYR A 7 -11.68 -20.12 -20.52
N LEU A 8 -11.25 -21.35 -20.23
CA LEU A 8 -9.92 -21.86 -20.63
C LEU A 8 -9.67 -21.88 -22.15
N LYS A 9 -10.72 -21.90 -22.97
CA LYS A 9 -10.62 -21.87 -24.45
C LYS A 9 -10.48 -20.46 -25.03
N GLN A 10 -10.58 -19.41 -24.21
CA GLN A 10 -10.44 -18.03 -24.68
C GLN A 10 -9.01 -17.74 -25.15
N LYS A 11 -8.85 -16.88 -26.16
CA LYS A 11 -7.53 -16.49 -26.69
C LYS A 11 -6.75 -15.60 -25.72
N LYS A 12 -7.44 -14.85 -24.86
CA LYS A 12 -6.86 -13.94 -23.86
C LYS A 12 -7.65 -14.06 -22.57
N HIS A 13 -6.95 -13.89 -21.45
CA HIS A 13 -7.52 -13.85 -20.11
C HIS A 13 -7.08 -12.53 -19.48
N GLU A 14 -7.95 -11.53 -19.57
CA GLU A 14 -7.66 -10.23 -18.96
C GLU A 14 -7.74 -10.36 -17.43
N PRO A 15 -6.73 -9.85 -16.69
CA PRO A 15 -6.82 -9.75 -15.25
C PRO A 15 -7.93 -8.76 -14.87
N TYR A 16 -8.47 -8.93 -13.67
CA TYR A 16 -9.51 -8.04 -13.17
C TYR A 16 -8.95 -7.15 -12.07
N ARG A 17 -8.97 -5.84 -12.33
CA ARG A 17 -8.61 -4.81 -11.35
C ARG A 17 -9.83 -4.38 -10.55
N LEU A 18 -9.81 -4.66 -9.25
CA LEU A 18 -10.84 -4.15 -8.35
C LEU A 18 -10.79 -2.62 -8.25
N ASN A 19 -11.96 -2.01 -8.26
CA ASN A 19 -12.18 -0.65 -7.82
C ASN A 19 -12.63 -0.65 -6.35
N VAL A 20 -12.39 0.47 -5.66
CA VAL A 20 -12.82 0.64 -4.26
C VAL A 20 -14.34 0.44 -4.10
N SER A 21 -15.13 0.90 -5.08
CA SER A 21 -16.59 0.73 -5.11
C SER A 21 -17.04 -0.73 -5.20
N ASP A 22 -16.21 -1.62 -5.73
CA ASP A 22 -16.59 -3.01 -5.97
C ASP A 22 -16.77 -3.78 -4.64
N TYR A 23 -16.12 -3.31 -3.57
CA TYR A 23 -16.25 -3.87 -2.21
C TYR A 23 -17.68 -3.84 -1.69
N ASN A 24 -18.41 -2.76 -1.99
CA ASN A 24 -19.79 -2.58 -1.53
C ASN A 24 -20.74 -3.66 -2.04
N THR A 25 -20.34 -4.37 -3.10
CA THR A 25 -21.09 -5.52 -3.63
C THR A 25 -20.39 -6.84 -3.32
N LEU A 26 -19.08 -6.94 -3.59
CA LEU A 26 -18.36 -8.21 -3.52
C LEU A 26 -18.18 -8.72 -2.08
N VAL A 27 -17.87 -7.84 -1.12
CA VAL A 27 -17.68 -8.27 0.28
C VAL A 27 -18.98 -8.80 0.87
N PRO A 28 -20.12 -8.06 0.83
CA PRO A 28 -21.41 -8.61 1.27
C PRO A 28 -21.81 -9.90 0.54
N TYR A 29 -21.58 -9.99 -0.78
CA TYR A 29 -21.87 -11.20 -1.53
C TYR A 29 -21.09 -12.41 -0.99
N PHE A 30 -19.78 -12.28 -0.82
CA PHE A 30 -18.96 -13.39 -0.34
C PHE A 30 -19.26 -13.71 1.13
N PHE A 31 -19.47 -12.70 1.97
CA PHE A 31 -19.74 -12.92 3.38
C PHE A 31 -21.08 -13.60 3.58
N GLY A 32 -22.14 -13.13 2.89
CA GLY A 32 -23.45 -13.79 2.92
C GLY A 32 -23.40 -15.21 2.35
N LYS A 33 -22.74 -15.41 1.21
CA LYS A 33 -22.64 -16.73 0.56
C LYS A 33 -21.93 -17.77 1.41
N TYR A 34 -20.89 -17.37 2.14
CA TYR A 34 -20.04 -18.27 2.94
C TYR A 34 -20.30 -18.14 4.44
N GLN A 35 -21.38 -17.46 4.84
CA GLN A 35 -21.79 -17.26 6.24
C GLN A 35 -20.65 -16.70 7.12
N ILE A 36 -19.89 -15.75 6.57
CA ILE A 36 -18.80 -15.08 7.29
C ILE A 36 -19.41 -13.97 8.15
N ASN A 37 -19.54 -14.24 9.44
CA ASN A 37 -20.12 -13.32 10.42
C ASN A 37 -19.03 -12.53 11.16
N LEU A 38 -18.22 -11.77 10.42
CA LEU A 38 -17.22 -10.89 11.00
C LEU A 38 -17.46 -9.44 10.57
N PRO A 39 -17.28 -8.47 11.50
CA PRO A 39 -17.29 -7.06 11.14
C PRO A 39 -16.12 -6.75 10.22
N TYR A 40 -16.38 -5.88 9.23
CA TYR A 40 -15.34 -5.35 8.37
C TYR A 40 -15.42 -3.83 8.28
N VAL A 41 -14.27 -3.22 8.07
CA VAL A 41 -14.07 -1.78 7.97
C VAL A 41 -13.27 -1.50 6.71
N ILE A 42 -13.69 -0.51 5.94
CA ILE A 42 -12.90 0.09 4.86
C ILE A 42 -12.24 1.33 5.44
N ASN A 43 -10.96 1.55 5.19
CA ASN A 43 -10.21 2.68 5.74
C ASN A 43 -10.94 4.03 5.57
N GLY A 44 -11.03 4.80 6.65
CA GLY A 44 -11.78 6.04 6.72
C GLY A 44 -13.25 5.88 7.15
N SER A 45 -13.79 4.68 7.20
CA SER A 45 -15.21 4.48 7.55
C SER A 45 -15.51 4.52 9.05
N THR A 46 -14.51 4.43 9.94
CA THR A 46 -14.74 4.56 11.40
C THR A 46 -14.98 6.02 11.82
N ALA A 47 -15.39 6.28 13.06
CA ALA A 47 -15.48 7.65 13.58
C ALA A 47 -14.13 8.38 13.53
N THR A 48 -13.06 7.70 13.95
CA THR A 48 -11.67 8.19 13.89
C THR A 48 -11.27 8.46 12.44
N GLY A 49 -11.54 7.53 11.53
CA GLY A 49 -11.26 7.68 10.10
C GLY A 49 -12.01 8.82 9.44
N ARG A 50 -13.32 8.97 9.71
CA ARG A 50 -14.14 10.06 9.18
C ARG A 50 -13.64 11.43 9.62
N ARG A 51 -13.20 11.56 10.88
CA ARG A 51 -12.59 12.80 11.38
C ARG A 51 -11.30 13.13 10.60
N MET A 52 -10.39 12.17 10.45
CA MET A 52 -9.15 12.37 9.69
C MET A 52 -9.41 12.69 8.20
N MET A 53 -10.42 12.07 7.57
CA MET A 53 -10.80 12.41 6.20
C MET A 53 -11.37 13.82 6.09
N ALA A 54 -12.14 14.29 7.07
CA ALA A 54 -12.64 15.66 7.12
C ALA A 54 -11.49 16.66 7.25
N GLU A 55 -10.49 16.37 8.10
CA GLU A 55 -9.27 17.18 8.21
C GLU A 55 -8.50 17.23 6.89
N ASN A 56 -8.29 16.08 6.23
CA ASN A 56 -7.66 16.02 4.91
C ASN A 56 -8.43 16.86 3.89
N TYR A 57 -9.76 16.84 3.95
CA TYR A 57 -10.61 17.60 3.03
C TYR A 57 -10.43 19.09 3.24
N LEU A 58 -10.41 19.55 4.49
CA LEU A 58 -10.20 20.96 4.83
C LEU A 58 -8.80 21.44 4.40
N GLN A 59 -7.77 20.63 4.62
CA GLN A 59 -6.40 20.93 4.16
C GLN A 59 -6.34 21.05 2.64
N LEU A 60 -6.96 20.12 1.92
CA LEU A 60 -6.99 20.15 0.45
C LEU A 60 -7.83 21.32 -0.08
N GLN A 61 -8.92 21.66 0.60
CA GLN A 61 -9.73 22.83 0.26
C GLN A 61 -8.96 24.13 0.50
N ALA A 62 -8.17 24.21 1.57
CA ALA A 62 -7.28 25.34 1.79
C ALA A 62 -6.23 25.45 0.67
N GLU A 63 -5.59 24.36 0.26
CA GLU A 63 -4.65 24.35 -0.88
C GLU A 63 -5.35 24.82 -2.17
N ILE A 64 -6.57 24.35 -2.45
CA ILE A 64 -7.36 24.82 -3.60
C ILE A 64 -7.63 26.33 -3.50
N ASN A 65 -8.07 26.82 -2.35
CA ASN A 65 -8.35 28.23 -2.13
C ASN A 65 -7.09 29.09 -2.34
N GLU A 66 -5.92 28.63 -1.92
CA GLU A 66 -4.65 29.32 -2.15
C GLU A 66 -4.32 29.45 -3.64
N TYR A 67 -4.54 28.39 -4.43
CA TYR A 67 -4.35 28.44 -5.89
C TYR A 67 -5.46 29.23 -6.61
N GLN A 68 -6.62 29.44 -5.97
CA GLN A 68 -7.70 30.29 -6.49
C GLN A 68 -7.55 31.76 -6.06
N ASN A 69 -6.74 32.06 -5.04
CA ASN A 69 -6.51 33.41 -4.57
C ASN A 69 -5.64 34.22 -5.55
N GLU A 70 -6.28 34.97 -6.43
CA GLU A 70 -5.58 35.78 -7.45
C GLU A 70 -4.71 36.90 -6.86
N GLU A 71 -4.90 37.27 -5.60
CA GLU A 71 -4.13 38.32 -4.92
C GLU A 71 -2.71 37.86 -4.57
N LEU A 72 -2.49 36.55 -4.38
CA LEU A 72 -1.22 36.01 -3.90
C LEU A 72 -0.66 34.84 -4.72
N VAL A 73 -1.46 34.22 -5.60
CA VAL A 73 -1.10 32.95 -6.26
C VAL A 73 0.24 32.99 -7.00
N TYR A 74 0.57 34.06 -7.73
CA TYR A 74 1.82 34.11 -8.49
C TYR A 74 3.03 34.33 -7.59
N ALA A 75 2.89 35.10 -6.50
CA ALA A 75 3.94 35.22 -5.50
C ALA A 75 4.26 33.85 -4.89
N LYS A 76 3.22 33.12 -4.47
CA LYS A 76 3.38 31.77 -3.92
C LYS A 76 4.00 30.80 -4.91
N GLN A 77 3.49 30.74 -6.15
CA GLN A 77 4.06 29.88 -7.19
C GLN A 77 5.53 30.18 -7.47
N VAL A 78 5.92 31.46 -7.48
CA VAL A 78 7.33 31.83 -7.66
C VAL A 78 8.16 31.41 -6.45
N MET A 79 7.71 31.68 -5.23
CA MET A 79 8.43 31.30 -4.01
C MET A 79 8.64 29.78 -3.89
N ASP A 80 7.60 28.98 -4.14
CA ASP A 80 7.64 27.51 -4.00
C ASP A 80 8.51 26.83 -5.07
N ASN A 81 8.63 27.45 -6.25
CA ASN A 81 9.30 26.86 -7.41
C ASN A 81 10.65 27.50 -7.75
N TRP A 82 11.09 28.49 -6.98
CA TRP A 82 12.34 29.22 -7.22
C TRP A 82 13.58 28.34 -7.08
N SER A 83 14.48 28.46 -8.06
CA SER A 83 15.83 27.94 -7.96
C SER A 83 16.82 29.11 -8.07
N PRO A 84 17.76 29.25 -7.12
CA PRO A 84 18.82 30.25 -7.22
C PRO A 84 19.67 30.09 -8.49
N PRO A 85 20.34 31.16 -8.97
CA PRO A 85 21.25 31.07 -10.10
C PRO A 85 22.31 29.99 -9.90
N GLY A 86 22.60 29.21 -10.95
CA GLY A 86 23.53 28.07 -10.87
C GLY A 86 22.95 26.78 -10.27
N VAL A 87 21.76 26.81 -9.67
CA VAL A 87 21.05 25.62 -9.17
C VAL A 87 19.98 25.19 -10.18
N SER A 88 19.82 23.88 -10.38
CA SER A 88 18.79 23.31 -11.25
C SER A 88 18.12 22.14 -10.52
N LEU A 89 16.83 22.31 -10.22
CA LEU A 89 16.00 21.29 -9.58
C LEU A 89 15.12 20.57 -10.60
N PRO A 90 14.87 19.27 -10.45
CA PRO A 90 13.98 18.54 -11.35
C PRO A 90 12.52 19.01 -11.23
N GLY A 91 11.87 19.15 -12.39
CA GLY A 91 10.43 19.39 -12.48
C GLY A 91 10.04 20.39 -13.59
N LYS A 92 8.95 20.07 -14.30
CA LYS A 92 8.36 20.88 -15.39
C LYS A 92 8.21 22.36 -15.02
N TYR A 93 7.79 22.63 -13.79
CA TYR A 93 7.42 23.95 -13.28
C TYR A 93 8.49 24.63 -12.44
N ARG A 94 9.68 24.02 -12.27
CA ARG A 94 10.78 24.63 -11.53
C ARG A 94 11.31 25.85 -12.27
N LEU A 95 11.52 26.95 -11.55
CA LEU A 95 12.06 28.19 -12.10
C LEU A 95 13.59 28.09 -12.15
N ASN A 96 14.13 27.35 -13.11
CA ASN A 96 15.57 27.12 -13.27
C ASN A 96 16.19 28.08 -14.28
N GLN A 97 17.42 28.52 -14.02
CA GLN A 97 18.21 29.31 -14.98
C GLN A 97 18.66 28.49 -16.20
N LYS A 98 18.85 27.17 -16.03
CA LYS A 98 19.28 26.24 -17.08
C LYS A 98 18.30 25.07 -17.18
N ASN A 99 17.92 24.68 -18.39
CA ASN A 99 17.01 23.55 -18.62
C ASN A 99 17.75 22.22 -18.67
N THR A 100 18.46 21.87 -17.61
CA THR A 100 19.17 20.58 -17.50
C THR A 100 18.33 19.47 -16.87
N LYS A 101 17.10 19.79 -16.45
CA LYS A 101 16.22 18.89 -15.69
C LYS A 101 14.73 19.03 -16.09
N HIS A 102 14.47 19.33 -17.37
CA HIS A 102 13.14 19.40 -17.99
C HIS A 102 12.21 20.47 -17.40
N SER A 103 12.67 21.72 -17.31
CA SER A 103 11.86 22.88 -16.90
C SER A 103 11.43 23.72 -18.12
N ASP A 104 10.16 24.12 -18.14
CA ASP A 104 9.60 25.01 -19.17
C ASP A 104 9.93 26.50 -18.94
N PHE A 105 10.55 26.83 -17.81
CA PHE A 105 10.70 28.21 -17.33
C PHE A 105 12.04 28.87 -17.65
N GLN A 106 13.01 28.12 -18.22
CA GLN A 106 14.36 28.63 -18.49
C GLN A 106 14.36 29.96 -19.24
N LYS A 107 13.55 30.08 -20.30
CA LYS A 107 13.48 31.27 -21.14
C LYS A 107 12.92 32.51 -20.45
N TYR A 108 12.21 32.34 -19.33
CA TYR A 108 11.64 33.45 -18.56
C TYR A 108 12.47 33.81 -17.33
N TYR A 109 13.42 32.95 -16.94
CA TYR A 109 14.22 33.14 -15.74
C TYR A 109 14.97 34.48 -15.70
N PRO A 110 15.62 34.98 -16.78
CA PRO A 110 16.37 36.24 -16.72
C PRO A 110 15.49 37.44 -16.39
N GLU A 111 14.29 37.52 -16.99
CA GLU A 111 13.33 38.60 -16.76
C GLU A 111 12.79 38.54 -15.32
N LEU A 112 12.43 37.34 -14.85
CA LEU A 112 11.94 37.15 -13.49
C LEU A 112 13.01 37.48 -12.44
N TYR A 113 14.23 36.96 -12.61
CA TYR A 113 15.34 37.22 -11.69
C TYR A 113 15.65 38.72 -11.58
N ALA A 114 15.72 39.42 -12.71
CA ALA A 114 15.96 40.86 -12.72
C ALA A 114 14.87 41.64 -11.97
N ALA A 115 13.61 41.21 -12.06
CA ALA A 115 12.48 41.86 -11.42
C ALA A 115 12.42 41.65 -9.88
N ILE A 116 13.05 40.58 -9.37
CA ILE A 116 12.92 40.20 -7.94
C ILE A 116 14.21 40.30 -7.12
N LYS A 117 15.39 40.27 -7.76
CA LYS A 117 16.69 40.10 -7.10
C LYS A 117 17.00 41.12 -6.01
N ASP A 118 16.63 42.38 -6.21
CA ASP A 118 17.09 43.47 -5.32
C ASP A 118 16.17 43.63 -4.10
N LYS A 119 14.91 43.18 -4.21
CA LYS A 119 13.87 43.45 -3.21
C LYS A 119 13.45 42.22 -2.43
N PHE A 120 13.38 41.05 -3.06
CA PHE A 120 12.79 39.84 -2.48
C PHE A 120 13.81 38.73 -2.21
N LEU A 121 15.01 38.85 -2.77
CA LEU A 121 16.07 37.85 -2.56
C LEU A 121 17.13 38.36 -1.57
N ASN A 122 17.76 37.43 -0.86
CA ASN A 122 18.94 37.67 -0.04
C ASN A 122 20.23 37.65 -0.87
N LYS A 123 21.39 37.81 -0.22
CA LYS A 123 22.70 37.82 -0.89
C LYS A 123 23.05 36.50 -1.57
N GLU A 124 22.45 35.41 -1.11
CA GLU A 124 22.57 34.06 -1.63
C GLU A 124 21.55 33.75 -2.75
N ASN A 125 20.78 34.76 -3.20
CA ASN A 125 19.73 34.65 -4.21
C ASN A 125 18.58 33.69 -3.84
N GLN A 126 18.32 33.54 -2.54
CA GLN A 126 17.16 32.84 -2.00
C GLN A 126 16.10 33.84 -1.56
N PHE A 127 14.83 33.43 -1.54
CA PHE A 127 13.77 34.27 -0.98
C PHE A 127 14.03 34.56 0.49
N LYS A 128 13.96 35.84 0.87
CA LYS A 128 13.89 36.24 2.27
C LYS A 128 12.49 35.96 2.83
N GLU A 129 12.32 36.04 4.15
CA GLU A 129 10.98 36.03 4.75
C GLU A 129 10.23 37.29 4.29
N LEU A 130 9.10 37.09 3.60
CA LEU A 130 8.31 38.17 3.00
C LEU A 130 7.05 38.45 3.82
N SER A 131 6.83 39.72 4.16
CA SER A 131 5.54 40.16 4.72
C SER A 131 4.40 39.99 3.71
N GLU A 132 3.15 40.01 4.16
CA GLU A 132 1.98 39.92 3.28
C GLU A 132 1.98 41.05 2.22
N GLU A 133 2.34 42.28 2.60
CA GLU A 133 2.48 43.40 1.67
C GLU A 133 3.56 43.15 0.62
N GLU A 134 4.70 42.57 1.00
CA GLU A 134 5.77 42.20 0.07
C GLU A 134 5.32 41.09 -0.89
N GLN A 135 4.53 40.13 -0.41
CA GLN A 135 3.95 39.09 -1.26
C GLN A 135 2.93 39.67 -2.26
N LEU A 136 2.07 40.60 -1.84
CA LEU A 136 1.14 41.30 -2.74
C LEU A 136 1.90 42.09 -3.84
N GLN A 137 3.00 42.73 -3.47
CA GLN A 137 3.86 43.44 -4.41
C GLN A 137 4.55 42.49 -5.39
N LEU A 138 5.08 41.37 -4.90
CA LEU A 138 5.67 40.32 -5.74
C LEU A 138 4.63 39.78 -6.73
N ASN A 139 3.41 39.50 -6.26
CA ASN A 139 2.32 39.01 -7.11
C ASN A 139 2.00 40.02 -8.22
N THR A 140 1.95 41.31 -7.89
CA THR A 140 1.71 42.39 -8.86
C THR A 140 2.82 42.50 -9.90
N ILE A 141 4.08 42.32 -9.49
CA ILE A 141 5.23 42.30 -10.41
C ILE A 141 5.09 41.13 -11.37
N VAL A 142 4.89 39.91 -10.85
CA VAL A 142 4.81 38.69 -11.67
C VAL A 142 3.63 38.73 -12.65
N LYS A 143 2.50 39.34 -12.27
CA LYS A 143 1.33 39.56 -13.16
C LYS A 143 1.67 40.33 -14.44
N ARG A 144 2.74 41.13 -14.44
CA ARG A 144 3.17 41.96 -15.58
C ARG A 144 4.28 41.29 -16.41
N LEU A 145 4.84 40.17 -15.94
CA LEU A 145 5.95 39.47 -16.61
C LEU A 145 5.45 38.45 -17.64
N LYS A 146 6.32 38.06 -18.58
CA LYS A 146 5.97 37.10 -19.64
C LYS A 146 5.80 35.68 -19.11
N CYS A 147 6.39 35.36 -17.95
CA CYS A 147 6.22 34.06 -17.30
C CYS A 147 4.79 33.80 -16.81
N ARG A 148 3.96 34.84 -16.64
CA ARG A 148 2.59 34.73 -16.13
C ARG A 148 1.78 33.65 -16.85
N LYS A 149 1.77 33.66 -18.20
CA LYS A 149 0.98 32.69 -18.97
C LYS A 149 1.34 31.24 -18.63
N LYS A 150 2.62 30.95 -18.40
CA LYS A 150 3.07 29.61 -18.02
C LYS A 150 2.74 29.28 -16.55
N LEU A 151 2.74 30.27 -15.67
CA LEU A 151 2.26 30.09 -14.29
C LEU A 151 0.74 29.85 -14.25
N ASP A 152 -0.03 30.46 -15.15
CA ASP A 152 -1.47 30.20 -15.30
C ASP A 152 -1.74 28.78 -15.79
N GLU A 153 -1.00 28.31 -16.81
CA GLU A 153 -1.07 26.91 -17.28
C GLU A 153 -0.75 25.93 -16.14
N TYR A 154 0.32 26.20 -15.37
CA TYR A 154 0.65 25.41 -14.18
C TYR A 154 -0.46 25.41 -13.14
N ARG A 155 -1.01 26.59 -12.84
CA ARG A 155 -2.10 26.79 -11.87
C ARG A 155 -3.29 25.93 -12.24
N GLN A 156 -3.68 25.95 -13.51
CA GLN A 156 -4.81 25.19 -14.03
C GLN A 156 -4.59 23.68 -13.90
N GLU A 157 -3.44 23.16 -14.36
CA GLU A 157 -3.08 21.74 -14.21
C GLU A 157 -3.06 21.30 -12.73
N LYS A 158 -2.52 22.15 -11.85
CA LYS A 158 -2.48 21.89 -10.40
C LYS A 158 -3.88 21.89 -9.79
N LEU A 159 -4.74 22.85 -10.13
CA LEU A 159 -6.13 22.90 -9.65
C LEU A 159 -6.93 21.66 -10.11
N GLU A 160 -6.77 21.26 -11.37
CA GLU A 160 -7.39 20.03 -11.90
C GLU A 160 -6.96 18.79 -11.10
N ALA A 161 -5.65 18.65 -10.84
CA ALA A 161 -5.11 17.56 -10.02
C ALA A 161 -5.63 17.61 -8.56
N LEU A 162 -5.75 18.81 -7.97
CA LEU A 162 -6.29 18.97 -6.61
C LEU A 162 -7.78 18.62 -6.55
N HIS A 163 -8.58 19.05 -7.53
CA HIS A 163 -9.99 18.67 -7.64
C HIS A 163 -10.17 17.17 -7.86
N GLU A 164 -9.32 16.53 -8.66
CA GLU A 164 -9.33 15.08 -8.82
C GLU A 164 -9.00 14.36 -7.50
N ARG A 165 -7.97 14.82 -6.78
CA ARG A 165 -7.60 14.29 -5.46
C ARG A 165 -8.72 14.47 -4.45
N LYS A 166 -9.42 15.60 -4.47
CA LYS A 166 -10.57 15.90 -3.61
C LYS A 166 -11.69 14.87 -3.77
N ASN A 167 -11.94 14.45 -5.00
CA ASN A 167 -12.96 13.43 -5.32
C ASN A 167 -12.58 12.00 -4.89
N LYS A 168 -11.31 11.78 -4.52
CA LYS A 168 -10.76 10.46 -4.16
C LYS A 168 -10.15 10.44 -2.76
N ILE A 169 -10.43 11.45 -1.95
CA ILE A 169 -9.82 11.63 -0.64
C ILE A 169 -10.02 10.42 0.26
N CYS A 170 -8.99 10.06 1.00
CA CYS A 170 -8.96 8.92 1.90
C CYS A 170 -7.82 9.10 2.92
N LEU A 171 -7.66 8.12 3.81
CA LEU A 171 -6.57 8.11 4.79
C LEU A 171 -5.24 7.79 4.13
N ASP A 172 -4.17 8.48 4.56
CA ASP A 172 -2.80 8.07 4.28
C ASP A 172 -2.35 6.86 5.15
N LYS A 173 -1.11 6.38 4.96
CA LYS A 173 -0.55 5.25 5.73
C LYS A 173 -0.58 5.53 7.23
N THR A 174 -0.09 6.69 7.67
CA THR A 174 0.01 7.05 9.09
C THR A 174 -1.37 7.14 9.74
N GLN A 175 -2.33 7.74 9.04
CA GLN A 175 -3.71 7.84 9.47
C GLN A 175 -4.39 6.47 9.50
N ALA A 176 -4.15 5.62 8.51
CA ALA A 176 -4.66 4.25 8.49
C ALA A 176 -4.09 3.41 9.65
N ILE A 177 -2.80 3.56 9.99
CA ILE A 177 -2.21 2.94 11.19
C ILE A 177 -2.92 3.42 12.45
N ALA A 178 -3.19 4.72 12.56
CA ALA A 178 -3.91 5.29 13.70
C ALA A 178 -5.35 4.75 13.80
N GLU A 179 -6.05 4.60 12.68
CA GLU A 179 -7.38 3.99 12.63
C GLU A 179 -7.34 2.51 13.07
N VAL A 180 -6.39 1.72 12.56
CA VAL A 180 -6.21 0.31 12.95
C VAL A 180 -5.90 0.18 14.45
N LYS A 181 -5.03 1.03 15.00
CA LYS A 181 -4.75 1.05 16.45
C LYS A 181 -5.98 1.43 17.27
N SER A 182 -6.79 2.37 16.77
CA SER A 182 -8.07 2.73 17.41
C SER A 182 -9.02 1.55 17.46
N ILE A 183 -9.16 0.79 16.36
CA ILE A 183 -9.97 -0.43 16.31
C ILE A 183 -9.41 -1.47 17.29
N GLN A 184 -8.10 -1.74 17.25
CA GLN A 184 -7.46 -2.73 18.10
C GLN A 184 -7.71 -2.47 19.60
N ASN A 185 -7.69 -1.20 20.02
CA ASN A 185 -7.93 -0.82 21.40
C ASN A 185 -9.38 -1.04 21.88
N THR A 186 -10.35 -1.11 20.96
CA THR A 186 -11.76 -1.32 21.30
C THR A 186 -12.19 -2.78 21.31
N LEU A 187 -11.36 -3.69 20.78
CA LEU A 187 -11.69 -5.12 20.72
C LEU A 187 -11.60 -5.78 22.10
N ALA A 188 -12.55 -6.66 22.40
CA ALA A 188 -12.56 -7.50 23.59
C ALA A 188 -12.26 -8.97 23.24
N GLY A 189 -11.59 -9.68 24.14
CA GLY A 189 -11.35 -11.12 24.00
C GLY A 189 -10.72 -11.52 22.66
N ASP A 190 -11.40 -12.42 21.95
CA ASP A 190 -11.01 -12.98 20.66
C ASP A 190 -11.66 -12.30 19.44
N GLU A 191 -12.32 -11.15 19.66
CA GLU A 191 -12.95 -10.36 18.60
C GLU A 191 -11.95 -10.06 17.47
N THR A 192 -12.46 -10.17 16.25
CA THR A 192 -11.69 -9.95 15.03
C THR A 192 -12.44 -8.99 14.13
N VAL A 193 -11.77 -7.92 13.71
CA VAL A 193 -12.26 -6.98 12.68
C VAL A 193 -11.40 -7.11 11.44
N ILE A 194 -12.05 -7.19 10.29
CA ILE A 194 -11.36 -7.18 8.99
C ILE A 194 -11.18 -5.73 8.55
N TYR A 195 -9.95 -5.32 8.32
CA TYR A 195 -9.63 -3.98 7.84
C TYR A 195 -9.16 -4.02 6.39
N PHE A 196 -9.87 -3.32 5.51
CA PHE A 196 -9.52 -3.13 4.12
C PHE A 196 -8.89 -1.77 3.90
N PHE A 197 -7.69 -1.75 3.34
CA PHE A 197 -6.99 -0.53 2.98
C PHE A 197 -6.95 -0.37 1.47
N THR A 198 -7.32 0.82 1.00
CA THR A 198 -7.53 1.12 -0.42
C THR A 198 -6.46 2.05 -1.02
N ASN A 199 -5.25 2.02 -0.49
CA ASN A 199 -4.11 2.84 -0.94
C ASN A 199 -4.46 4.32 -1.13
N ASN A 200 -5.03 4.92 -0.09
CA ASN A 200 -5.41 6.32 -0.02
C ASN A 200 -6.43 6.75 -1.10
N ARG A 201 -7.28 5.83 -1.60
CA ARG A 201 -8.33 6.14 -2.56
C ARG A 201 -9.70 5.74 -2.06
N SER A 202 -10.69 6.62 -2.17
CA SER A 202 -12.09 6.28 -1.90
C SER A 202 -12.87 5.85 -3.15
N LYS A 203 -12.34 6.08 -4.36
CA LYS A 203 -12.98 5.72 -5.65
C LYS A 203 -11.96 5.29 -6.71
N GLY A 204 -12.42 4.48 -7.66
CA GLY A 204 -11.63 4.01 -8.79
C GLY A 204 -10.67 2.88 -8.43
N SER A 205 -9.73 2.58 -9.32
CA SER A 205 -8.80 1.47 -9.15
C SER A 205 -7.71 1.82 -8.14
N ALA A 206 -7.41 0.87 -7.25
CA ALA A 206 -6.44 1.03 -6.17
C ALA A 206 -5.61 -0.25 -5.96
N HIS A 207 -4.53 -0.12 -5.20
CA HIS A 207 -3.90 -1.26 -4.54
C HIS A 207 -4.67 -1.57 -3.26
N PHE A 208 -4.71 -2.83 -2.86
CA PHE A 208 -5.50 -3.26 -1.70
C PHE A 208 -4.69 -4.10 -0.74
N GLU A 209 -4.87 -3.80 0.54
CA GLU A 209 -4.35 -4.63 1.63
C GLU A 209 -5.48 -5.00 2.57
N VAL A 210 -5.36 -6.18 3.16
CA VAL A 210 -6.32 -6.72 4.11
C VAL A 210 -5.57 -7.05 5.39
N LEU A 211 -6.13 -6.66 6.52
CA LEU A 211 -5.65 -7.02 7.85
C LEU A 211 -6.77 -7.72 8.61
N LEU A 212 -6.43 -8.79 9.34
CA LEU A 212 -7.27 -9.33 10.40
C LEU A 212 -6.78 -8.73 11.72
N VAL A 213 -7.54 -7.77 12.25
CA VAL A 213 -7.20 -7.02 13.45
C VAL A 213 -7.81 -7.73 14.66
N LYS A 214 -6.95 -8.17 15.58
CA LYS A 214 -7.32 -8.71 16.90
C LYS A 214 -6.73 -7.83 17.99
N ARG A 215 -7.24 -7.98 19.22
CA ARG A 215 -6.81 -7.18 20.37
C ARG A 215 -5.29 -7.26 20.66
N ASP A 216 -4.71 -8.44 20.47
CA ASP A 216 -3.33 -8.80 20.81
C ASP A 216 -2.38 -8.90 19.60
N ARG A 217 -2.93 -9.02 18.39
CA ARG A 217 -2.15 -9.22 17.16
C ARG A 217 -2.89 -8.78 15.90
N ILE A 218 -2.14 -8.66 14.81
CA ILE A 218 -2.66 -8.43 13.47
C ILE A 218 -2.14 -9.53 12.56
N ILE A 219 -2.99 -10.11 11.72
CA ILE A 219 -2.57 -11.00 10.65
C ILE A 219 -2.73 -10.27 9.32
N LYS A 220 -1.64 -10.16 8.56
CA LYS A 220 -1.66 -9.73 7.16
C LYS A 220 -1.53 -10.96 6.27
N PRO A 221 -2.65 -11.51 5.76
CA PRO A 221 -2.67 -12.78 5.05
C PRO A 221 -1.99 -12.75 3.68
N VAL A 222 -1.73 -11.55 3.14
CA VAL A 222 -0.99 -11.35 1.90
C VAL A 222 0.06 -10.27 2.11
N ASN A 223 1.33 -10.64 2.07
CA ASN A 223 2.44 -9.68 2.08
C ASN A 223 2.79 -9.27 0.64
N TRP A 224 2.84 -7.96 0.38
CA TRP A 224 3.19 -7.40 -0.92
C TRP A 224 4.63 -6.90 -0.88
N PHE A 225 5.58 -7.54 -1.58
CA PHE A 225 7.00 -7.14 -1.55
C PHE A 225 7.40 -6.25 -2.75
N LEU A 226 6.46 -5.86 -3.62
CA LEU A 226 6.74 -4.80 -4.59
C LEU A 226 6.93 -3.51 -3.78
N HIS A 227 8.19 -3.10 -3.60
CA HIS A 227 8.66 -2.09 -2.64
C HIS A 227 7.95 -0.73 -2.67
N GLU A 228 7.17 -0.44 -3.71
CA GLU A 228 6.40 0.81 -3.84
C GLU A 228 4.89 0.65 -3.61
N SER A 229 4.42 -0.59 -3.43
CA SER A 229 2.99 -0.92 -3.22
C SER A 229 2.70 -1.45 -1.82
N ASN A 230 3.71 -1.88 -1.06
CA ASN A 230 3.50 -2.31 0.32
C ASN A 230 3.19 -1.10 1.20
N MET A 231 2.01 -1.09 1.79
CA MET A 231 1.56 0.03 2.61
C MET A 231 1.74 -0.28 4.09
N PHE A 232 1.37 -1.47 4.55
CA PHE A 232 1.68 -1.93 5.91
C PHE A 232 2.92 -2.83 5.95
N GLU A 233 3.95 -2.38 6.63
CA GLU A 233 5.16 -3.12 6.95
C GLU A 233 5.00 -3.87 8.28
N SER A 234 5.73 -4.97 8.47
CA SER A 234 5.70 -5.74 9.72
C SER A 234 6.10 -4.92 10.95
N THR A 235 6.82 -3.80 10.74
CA THR A 235 7.27 -2.86 11.77
C THR A 235 6.23 -1.80 12.15
N ASP A 236 5.13 -1.66 11.40
CA ASP A 236 4.10 -0.65 11.67
C ASP A 236 3.30 -0.97 12.95
N PHE A 237 3.28 -2.24 13.36
CA PHE A 237 2.61 -2.72 14.57
C PHE A 237 3.49 -3.72 15.33
N SER A 238 3.34 -3.80 16.65
CA SER A 238 4.19 -4.64 17.51
C SER A 238 4.03 -6.15 17.28
N LYS A 239 2.83 -6.62 16.91
CA LYS A 239 2.53 -8.04 16.69
C LYS A 239 1.80 -8.27 15.37
N MET A 240 2.44 -7.88 14.26
CA MET A 240 1.92 -8.09 12.92
C MET A 240 2.55 -9.31 12.25
N PHE A 241 1.74 -10.36 12.06
CA PHE A 241 2.13 -11.60 11.42
C PHE A 241 1.95 -11.51 9.91
N VAL A 242 3.02 -11.80 9.15
CA VAL A 242 3.08 -11.65 7.69
C VAL A 242 3.54 -12.94 7.02
N THR A 243 3.24 -13.11 5.73
CA THR A 243 3.66 -14.29 4.94
C THR A 243 5.08 -14.16 4.38
N ASP A 244 5.98 -13.40 5.03
CA ASP A 244 7.35 -13.22 4.57
C ASP A 244 8.22 -14.42 4.96
N LEU A 245 8.75 -15.11 3.93
CA LEU A 245 9.62 -16.27 4.10
C LEU A 245 11.10 -15.91 4.05
N SER A 246 11.44 -14.65 3.78
CA SER A 246 12.83 -14.21 3.61
C SER A 246 13.77 -14.59 4.77
N PRO A 247 13.35 -14.62 6.05
CA PRO A 247 14.23 -15.02 7.15
C PRO A 247 14.61 -16.51 7.15
N PHE A 248 13.87 -17.34 6.41
CA PHE A 248 13.98 -18.80 6.45
C PHE A 248 14.56 -19.41 5.16
N VAL A 249 14.96 -18.56 4.21
CA VAL A 249 15.43 -19.00 2.91
C VAL A 249 16.73 -18.28 2.57
N THR A 250 17.74 -19.07 2.22
CA THR A 250 18.96 -18.56 1.60
C THR A 250 19.08 -19.10 0.17
N PHE A 251 19.93 -18.50 -0.66
CA PHE A 251 20.10 -18.96 -2.03
C PHE A 251 21.55 -18.85 -2.50
N THR A 252 21.90 -19.75 -3.41
CA THR A 252 23.18 -19.72 -4.13
C THR A 252 22.92 -19.75 -5.62
N VAL A 253 23.63 -18.91 -6.36
CA VAL A 253 23.48 -18.75 -7.81
C VAL A 253 24.54 -19.58 -8.50
N ASN A 254 24.15 -20.45 -9.43
CA ASN A 254 25.10 -21.21 -10.22
C ASN A 254 25.79 -20.28 -11.24
N LYS A 255 26.96 -19.78 -10.87
CA LYS A 255 27.77 -18.85 -11.68
C LYS A 255 28.21 -19.44 -13.02
N LYS A 256 28.15 -20.76 -13.22
CA LYS A 256 28.53 -21.41 -14.50
C LYS A 256 27.44 -21.28 -15.57
N THR A 257 26.20 -21.01 -15.18
CA THR A 257 25.03 -20.92 -16.09
C THR A 257 24.29 -19.60 -16.02
N ALA A 258 24.68 -18.70 -15.10
CA ALA A 258 24.07 -17.38 -14.92
C ALA A 258 24.91 -16.29 -15.60
N THR A 259 24.47 -15.79 -16.75
CA THR A 259 25.08 -14.62 -17.42
C THR A 259 24.57 -13.30 -16.84
N THR A 260 23.30 -13.24 -16.41
CA THR A 260 22.69 -12.14 -15.64
C THR A 260 21.54 -12.67 -14.77
N LEU A 261 21.33 -12.09 -13.59
CA LEU A 261 20.09 -12.27 -12.82
C LEU A 261 19.15 -11.14 -13.25
N ASP A 262 18.12 -11.47 -14.04
CA ASP A 262 17.14 -10.47 -14.50
C ASP A 262 16.27 -9.91 -13.36
N GLU A 263 16.28 -10.57 -12.19
CA GLU A 263 15.46 -10.22 -11.03
C GLU A 263 16.10 -10.74 -9.74
N ASP A 264 15.86 -10.03 -8.64
CA ASP A 264 16.24 -10.44 -7.29
C ASP A 264 15.55 -11.78 -6.90
N PRO A 265 16.31 -12.84 -6.57
CA PRO A 265 15.79 -14.13 -6.14
C PRO A 265 14.83 -14.07 -4.94
N MET A 266 15.01 -13.10 -4.04
CA MET A 266 14.16 -12.94 -2.85
C MET A 266 12.75 -12.45 -3.19
N LYS A 267 12.59 -11.69 -4.28
CA LYS A 267 11.26 -11.21 -4.74
C LYS A 267 10.31 -12.34 -5.15
N ARG A 268 10.80 -13.57 -5.30
CA ARG A 268 10.00 -14.74 -5.68
C ARG A 268 9.48 -15.56 -4.50
N LEU A 269 9.87 -15.20 -3.27
CA LEU A 269 9.47 -15.86 -2.02
C LEU A 269 8.11 -15.39 -1.48
N GLN A 270 7.23 -14.93 -2.37
CA GLN A 270 5.94 -14.36 -2.02
C GLN A 270 4.84 -14.83 -2.99
N PRO A 271 3.56 -14.76 -2.59
CA PRO A 271 2.46 -15.00 -3.51
C PRO A 271 2.48 -13.95 -4.62
N GLN A 272 2.98 -14.32 -5.80
CA GLN A 272 2.99 -13.42 -6.96
C GLN A 272 1.58 -13.29 -7.56
N VAL A 273 1.29 -12.07 -8.01
CA VAL A 273 0.11 -11.70 -8.80
C VAL A 273 0.53 -10.75 -9.92
N ASP A 274 -0.28 -10.64 -10.97
CA ASP A 274 -0.17 -9.55 -11.92
C ASP A 274 -0.49 -8.19 -11.27
N SER A 275 -0.11 -7.09 -11.93
CA SER A 275 -0.27 -5.71 -11.44
C SER A 275 -1.71 -5.30 -11.13
N ASP A 276 -2.69 -6.04 -11.65
CA ASP A 276 -4.10 -5.66 -11.59
C ASP A 276 -4.90 -6.54 -10.61
N SER A 277 -4.46 -7.76 -10.33
CA SER A 277 -5.26 -8.73 -9.54
C SER A 277 -4.98 -8.75 -8.04
N CYS A 278 -4.24 -7.78 -7.48
CA CYS A 278 -3.89 -7.77 -6.05
C CYS A 278 -5.12 -7.76 -5.13
N GLY A 279 -6.11 -6.91 -5.45
CA GLY A 279 -7.38 -6.88 -4.70
C GLY A 279 -8.19 -8.17 -4.81
N VAL A 280 -8.21 -8.78 -6.00
CA VAL A 280 -8.89 -10.09 -6.21
C VAL A 280 -8.23 -11.15 -5.35
N LEU A 281 -6.90 -11.20 -5.30
CA LEU A 281 -6.17 -12.13 -4.45
C LEU A 281 -6.50 -11.90 -2.97
N GLY A 282 -6.41 -10.66 -2.50
CA GLY A 282 -6.70 -10.30 -1.11
C GLY A 282 -8.08 -10.75 -0.66
N LEU A 283 -9.12 -10.47 -1.46
CA LEU A 283 -10.49 -10.88 -1.15
C LEU A 283 -10.68 -12.41 -1.20
N LEU A 284 -10.03 -13.10 -2.14
CA LEU A 284 -10.12 -14.56 -2.24
C LEU A 284 -9.38 -15.28 -1.11
N TYR A 285 -8.22 -14.76 -0.69
CA TYR A 285 -7.50 -15.25 0.49
C TYR A 285 -8.37 -15.11 1.72
N LEU A 286 -8.88 -13.90 1.97
CA LEU A 286 -9.77 -13.63 3.09
C LEU A 286 -10.98 -14.57 3.10
N LYS A 287 -11.65 -14.71 1.95
CA LYS A 287 -12.81 -15.60 1.81
C LYS A 287 -12.46 -17.07 2.09
N GLU A 288 -11.31 -17.57 1.64
CA GLU A 288 -10.91 -18.95 1.97
C GLU A 288 -10.50 -19.12 3.43
N LEU A 289 -9.87 -18.12 4.03
CA LEU A 289 -9.45 -18.14 5.42
C LEU A 289 -10.63 -18.10 6.39
N LEU A 290 -11.72 -17.43 6.01
CA LEU A 290 -12.87 -17.16 6.89
C LEU A 290 -14.11 -18.04 6.67
N LYS A 291 -14.25 -18.69 5.51
CA LYS A 291 -15.38 -19.63 5.27
C LYS A 291 -15.36 -20.76 6.31
N ASN A 292 -16.48 -21.45 6.48
CA ASN A 292 -16.60 -22.60 7.40
C ASN A 292 -16.14 -22.26 8.82
N ASN A 293 -16.60 -21.13 9.38
CA ASN A 293 -16.20 -20.67 10.71
C ASN A 293 -14.68 -20.51 10.89
N SER A 294 -13.98 -20.04 9.86
CA SER A 294 -12.53 -19.85 9.86
C SER A 294 -11.69 -21.13 10.07
N GLU A 295 -12.22 -22.30 9.71
CA GLU A 295 -11.53 -23.60 9.71
C GLU A 295 -10.09 -23.51 9.16
N GLN A 296 -9.92 -22.78 8.06
CA GLN A 296 -8.60 -22.64 7.42
C GLN A 296 -7.59 -21.83 8.25
N LEU A 297 -8.05 -20.85 9.03
CA LEU A 297 -7.19 -20.13 9.96
C LEU A 297 -6.86 -20.94 11.22
N GLN A 298 -7.76 -21.84 11.63
CA GLN A 298 -7.64 -22.59 12.87
C GLN A 298 -6.84 -23.89 12.70
N GLU A 299 -7.02 -24.59 11.57
CA GLU A 299 -6.48 -25.94 11.38
C GLU A 299 -5.34 -26.01 10.35
N PHE A 300 -5.29 -25.08 9.40
CA PHE A 300 -4.38 -25.15 8.25
C PHE A 300 -3.39 -23.99 8.17
N SER A 301 -3.39 -23.11 9.18
CA SER A 301 -2.53 -21.94 9.27
C SER A 301 -2.07 -21.75 10.71
N PHE A 302 -1.00 -20.98 10.90
CA PHE A 302 -0.59 -20.54 12.23
C PHE A 302 0.02 -19.13 12.17
N ALA A 303 -0.03 -18.43 13.30
CA ALA A 303 0.58 -17.11 13.51
C ALA A 303 1.35 -17.18 14.83
N VAL A 304 2.66 -17.43 14.73
CA VAL A 304 3.54 -17.70 15.88
C VAL A 304 4.83 -16.90 15.72
N PRO A 305 5.36 -16.25 16.77
CA PRO A 305 6.66 -15.61 16.72
C PRO A 305 7.75 -16.67 16.68
N LEU A 306 8.66 -16.55 15.74
CA LEU A 306 9.73 -17.51 15.51
C LEU A 306 11.07 -16.81 15.65
N TYR A 307 11.96 -17.39 16.43
CA TYR A 307 13.29 -16.86 16.65
C TYR A 307 14.30 -17.59 15.76
N SER A 308 15.22 -16.84 15.18
CA SER A 308 16.37 -17.40 14.47
C SER A 308 17.68 -16.80 14.97
N ASP A 309 18.76 -17.54 14.73
CA ASP A 309 20.10 -17.16 15.13
C ASP A 309 20.46 -15.75 14.67
N ALA A 310 21.35 -15.16 15.45
CA ALA A 310 21.75 -13.79 15.28
C ALA A 310 22.44 -13.54 13.93
N ASN A 311 22.23 -12.34 13.39
CA ASN A 311 23.12 -11.83 12.34
C ASN A 311 24.58 -11.76 12.86
N GLU A 312 25.54 -11.43 11.99
CA GLU A 312 26.96 -11.26 12.34
C GLU A 312 27.24 -10.32 13.53
N LYS A 313 26.23 -9.56 14.00
CA LYS A 313 26.29 -8.64 15.14
C LYS A 313 25.65 -9.19 16.43
N GLY A 314 25.29 -10.47 16.49
CA GLY A 314 24.75 -11.09 17.72
C GLY A 314 23.29 -10.75 18.04
N GLN A 315 22.56 -10.08 17.13
CA GLN A 315 21.14 -9.78 17.32
C GLN A 315 20.24 -10.91 16.81
N VAL A 316 19.62 -11.63 17.75
CA VAL A 316 18.54 -12.60 17.46
C VAL A 316 17.40 -11.92 16.71
N PHE A 317 16.97 -12.55 15.63
CA PHE A 317 15.87 -12.07 14.82
C PHE A 317 14.55 -12.71 15.28
N GLU A 318 13.55 -11.88 15.59
CA GLU A 318 12.18 -12.32 15.83
C GLU A 318 11.38 -12.13 14.53
N SER A 319 10.92 -13.24 13.96
CA SER A 319 10.09 -13.29 12.77
C SER A 319 8.64 -13.55 13.14
N LEU A 320 7.75 -12.59 12.86
CA LEU A 320 6.32 -12.75 13.05
C LEU A 320 5.69 -13.40 11.82
N LEU A 321 5.80 -14.73 11.75
CA LEU A 321 5.34 -15.50 10.60
C LEU A 321 3.83 -15.80 10.68
N PHE A 322 3.11 -15.48 9.61
CA PHE A 322 1.83 -16.09 9.28
C PHE A 322 2.03 -17.17 8.22
N PHE A 323 1.86 -18.44 8.60
CA PHE A 323 2.00 -19.56 7.69
C PHE A 323 0.68 -19.83 6.95
N PRO A 324 0.67 -19.82 5.60
CA PRO A 324 -0.55 -19.83 4.82
C PRO A 324 -1.21 -21.22 4.75
N SER A 325 -2.54 -21.22 4.65
CA SER A 325 -3.34 -22.41 4.36
C SER A 325 -3.09 -22.90 2.93
N PRO A 326 -3.12 -24.23 2.65
CA PRO A 326 -2.93 -24.74 1.30
C PRO A 326 -4.04 -24.27 0.36
N HIS A 327 -5.22 -23.94 0.88
CA HIS A 327 -6.37 -23.47 0.11
C HIS A 327 -6.10 -22.17 -0.64
N VAL A 328 -5.30 -21.28 -0.06
CA VAL A 328 -4.99 -19.99 -0.68
C VAL A 328 -3.91 -20.13 -1.77
N LEU A 329 -3.05 -21.15 -1.69
CA LEU A 329 -1.92 -21.35 -2.61
C LEU A 329 -2.32 -21.66 -4.06
N ARG A 330 -3.55 -22.12 -4.29
CA ARG A 330 -4.07 -22.33 -5.67
C ARG A 330 -4.22 -21.03 -6.47
N TYR A 331 -4.22 -19.88 -5.80
CA TYR A 331 -4.30 -18.56 -6.45
C TYR A 331 -2.94 -17.98 -6.81
N SER A 332 -1.87 -18.41 -6.13
CA SER A 332 -0.50 -17.94 -6.35
C SER A 332 -0.05 -18.17 -7.80
N GLN A 333 0.56 -17.15 -8.41
CA GLN A 333 1.22 -17.27 -9.70
C GLN A 333 2.64 -17.85 -9.57
N SER A 334 3.27 -17.73 -8.40
CA SER A 334 4.64 -18.19 -8.17
C SER A 334 4.67 -19.69 -7.88
N ARG A 335 5.19 -20.46 -8.85
CA ARG A 335 5.47 -21.90 -8.63
C ARG A 335 6.55 -22.09 -7.56
N LEU A 336 7.58 -21.24 -7.55
CA LEU A 336 8.66 -21.31 -6.58
C LEU A 336 8.15 -21.10 -5.16
N TYR A 337 7.30 -20.10 -4.93
CA TYR A 337 6.71 -19.85 -3.62
C TYR A 337 5.95 -21.08 -3.10
N ASN A 338 5.11 -21.69 -3.95
CA ASN A 338 4.39 -22.90 -3.58
C ASN A 338 5.34 -24.07 -3.29
N SER A 339 6.41 -24.23 -4.07
CA SER A 339 7.42 -25.27 -3.84
C SER A 339 8.16 -25.07 -2.52
N ILE A 340 8.48 -23.83 -2.15
CA ILE A 340 9.15 -23.50 -0.89
C ILE A 340 8.22 -23.79 0.29
N ILE A 341 6.98 -23.31 0.26
CA ILE A 341 5.99 -23.61 1.32
C ILE A 341 5.81 -25.13 1.46
N LEU A 342 5.69 -25.86 0.34
CA LEU A 342 5.58 -27.32 0.37
C LEU A 342 6.80 -27.97 1.03
N ALA A 343 8.01 -27.57 0.66
CA ALA A 343 9.24 -28.10 1.25
C ALA A 343 9.33 -27.81 2.76
N MET A 344 8.90 -26.62 3.19
CA MET A 344 8.86 -26.27 4.62
C MET A 344 7.98 -27.24 5.41
N VAL A 345 6.84 -27.67 4.85
CA VAL A 345 5.92 -28.60 5.52
C VAL A 345 6.36 -30.05 5.38
N GLN A 346 6.69 -30.49 4.16
CA GLN A 346 6.86 -31.90 3.83
C GLN A 346 8.13 -32.52 4.42
N SER A 347 9.21 -31.75 4.50
CA SER A 347 10.51 -32.28 4.92
C SER A 347 10.59 -32.48 6.43
N THR A 348 11.28 -33.56 6.83
CA THR A 348 11.63 -33.91 8.21
C THR A 348 13.10 -33.61 8.53
N ASN A 349 13.85 -33.08 7.56
CA ASN A 349 15.20 -32.56 7.81
C ASN A 349 15.10 -31.15 8.39
N ASP A 350 16.16 -30.62 8.99
CA ASP A 350 16.16 -29.23 9.48
C ASP A 350 16.16 -28.23 8.30
N GLU A 351 16.74 -28.61 7.15
CA GLU A 351 16.80 -27.84 5.92
C GLU A 351 16.52 -28.71 4.67
N GLU A 352 16.01 -28.09 3.62
CA GLU A 352 15.74 -28.71 2.31
C GLU A 352 16.32 -27.82 1.19
N VAL A 353 16.87 -28.44 0.13
CA VAL A 353 17.39 -27.70 -1.03
C VAL A 353 16.45 -27.83 -2.23
N ILE A 354 15.97 -26.70 -2.74
CA ILE A 354 15.11 -26.61 -3.92
C ILE A 354 15.88 -25.99 -5.09
N GLN A 355 15.92 -26.69 -6.21
CA GLN A 355 16.44 -26.15 -7.46
C GLN A 355 15.35 -25.43 -8.24
N TYR A 356 15.59 -24.16 -8.59
CA TYR A 356 14.70 -23.41 -9.47
C TYR A 356 15.50 -22.55 -10.45
N LYS A 357 15.38 -22.90 -11.73
CA LYS A 357 16.22 -22.35 -12.81
C LYS A 357 17.70 -22.62 -12.50
N ASN A 358 18.51 -21.57 -12.42
CA ASN A 358 19.95 -21.57 -12.14
C ASN A 358 20.28 -21.24 -10.67
N ILE A 359 19.29 -21.32 -9.77
CA ILE A 359 19.42 -20.94 -8.37
C ILE A 359 19.04 -22.12 -7.48
N SER A 360 19.89 -22.39 -6.50
CA SER A 360 19.66 -23.37 -5.44
C SER A 360 19.21 -22.62 -4.19
N TYR A 361 17.98 -22.86 -3.75
CA TYR A 361 17.41 -22.29 -2.53
C TYR A 361 17.56 -23.29 -1.39
N THR A 362 18.20 -22.88 -0.30
CA THR A 362 18.21 -23.65 0.95
C THR A 362 17.10 -23.09 1.84
N VAL A 363 16.15 -23.94 2.17
CA VAL A 363 14.92 -23.61 2.89
C VAL A 363 14.97 -24.27 4.26
N LYS A 364 14.88 -23.48 5.34
CA LYS A 364 14.67 -24.03 6.68
C LYS A 364 13.26 -24.62 6.75
N THR A 365 13.15 -25.87 7.19
CA THR A 365 11.85 -26.55 7.31
C THR A 365 11.11 -26.09 8.56
N LEU A 366 9.81 -26.36 8.67
CA LEU A 366 9.09 -26.08 9.92
C LEU A 366 9.71 -26.80 11.12
N GLN A 367 10.27 -28.00 10.89
CA GLN A 367 10.98 -28.72 11.93
C GLN A 367 12.26 -27.99 12.36
N GLY A 368 13.11 -27.60 11.41
CA GLY A 368 14.34 -26.86 11.71
C GLY A 368 14.04 -25.53 12.41
N ILE A 369 13.07 -24.78 11.90
CA ILE A 369 12.66 -23.48 12.44
C ILE A 369 12.16 -23.61 13.88
N LEU A 370 11.26 -24.55 14.16
CA LEU A 370 10.69 -24.70 15.51
C LEU A 370 11.73 -25.18 16.52
N LYS A 371 12.60 -26.13 16.12
CA LYS A 371 13.69 -26.63 16.96
C LYS A 371 14.66 -25.51 17.36
N GLU A 372 15.09 -24.70 16.40
CA GLU A 372 15.94 -23.52 16.65
C GLU A 372 15.22 -22.48 17.51
N SER A 373 13.98 -22.17 17.16
CA SER A 373 13.17 -21.16 17.85
C SER A 373 12.92 -21.51 19.32
N ILE A 374 12.62 -22.79 19.65
CA ILE A 374 12.44 -23.25 21.03
C ILE A 374 13.73 -23.07 21.84
N ALA A 375 14.88 -23.43 21.26
CA ALA A 375 16.18 -23.31 21.94
C ALA A 375 16.46 -21.83 22.29
N ILE A 376 16.27 -20.92 21.33
CA ILE A 376 16.51 -19.48 21.51
C ILE A 376 15.49 -18.87 22.49
N ALA A 377 14.21 -19.22 22.35
CA ALA A 377 13.15 -18.69 23.19
C ALA A 377 13.33 -19.09 24.66
N ASN A 378 13.74 -20.34 24.92
CA ASN A 378 14.07 -20.84 26.26
C ASN A 378 15.26 -20.10 26.89
N GLN A 379 16.33 -19.87 26.13
CA GLN A 379 17.49 -19.11 26.60
C GLN A 379 17.13 -17.68 27.02
N LYS A 380 16.12 -17.08 26.38
CA LYS A 380 15.65 -15.71 26.65
C LYS A 380 14.54 -15.61 27.70
N GLY A 381 13.93 -16.73 28.10
CA GLY A 381 12.72 -16.71 28.90
C GLY A 381 11.56 -15.99 28.20
N ALA A 382 11.43 -16.14 26.88
CA ALA A 382 10.38 -15.49 26.12
C ALA A 382 8.99 -16.05 26.50
N PRO A 383 7.96 -15.20 26.73
CA PRO A 383 6.64 -15.68 27.12
C PRO A 383 5.95 -16.52 26.04
N GLU A 384 6.38 -16.38 24.77
CA GLU A 384 5.83 -17.12 23.65
C GLU A 384 6.42 -18.53 23.46
N VAL A 385 7.37 -18.97 24.29
CA VAL A 385 7.93 -20.35 24.28
C VAL A 385 6.82 -21.39 24.24
N ALA A 386 5.83 -21.28 25.12
CA ALA A 386 4.73 -22.25 25.24
C ALA A 386 3.91 -22.38 23.94
N GLN A 387 3.77 -21.29 23.17
CA GLN A 387 3.07 -21.33 21.89
C GLN A 387 3.88 -22.10 20.82
N ILE A 388 5.19 -21.90 20.82
CA ILE A 388 6.11 -22.57 19.89
C ILE A 388 6.20 -24.07 20.22
N GLU A 389 6.32 -24.42 21.50
CA GLU A 389 6.33 -25.81 21.98
C GLU A 389 5.01 -26.52 21.66
N ASN A 390 3.87 -25.84 21.84
CA ASN A 390 2.57 -26.40 21.46
C ASN A 390 2.51 -26.68 19.95
N LEU A 391 3.02 -25.77 19.10
CA LEU A 391 3.08 -26.00 17.65
C LEU A 391 4.03 -27.15 17.30
N TRP A 392 5.15 -27.29 18.01
CA TRP A 392 6.09 -28.41 17.84
C TRP A 392 5.44 -29.77 18.14
N VAL A 393 4.73 -29.87 19.27
CA VAL A 393 4.02 -31.11 19.66
C VAL A 393 3.00 -31.53 18.61
N HIS A 394 2.28 -30.57 18.02
CA HIS A 394 1.24 -30.85 17.03
C HIS A 394 1.74 -30.78 15.58
N LEU A 395 3.05 -30.60 15.35
CA LEU A 395 3.61 -30.49 14.00
C LEU A 395 3.33 -31.73 13.13
N PRO A 396 3.42 -32.99 13.62
CA PRO A 396 3.11 -34.16 12.82
C PRO A 396 1.68 -34.15 12.27
N ASP A 397 0.69 -33.90 13.14
CA ASP A 397 -0.73 -33.86 12.78
C ASP A 397 -1.02 -32.69 11.84
N PHE A 398 -0.45 -31.52 12.11
CA PHE A 398 -0.56 -30.36 11.23
C PHE A 398 0.00 -30.68 9.83
N ARG A 399 1.18 -31.31 9.76
CA ARG A 399 1.82 -31.70 8.50
C ARG A 399 0.93 -32.64 7.69
N GLU A 400 0.40 -33.69 8.31
CA GLU A 400 -0.45 -34.67 7.63
C GLU A 400 -1.70 -34.00 7.03
N LYS A 401 -2.46 -33.28 7.86
CA LYS A 401 -3.67 -32.57 7.42
C LYS A 401 -3.36 -31.54 6.33
N TRP A 402 -2.31 -30.75 6.51
CA TRP A 402 -1.93 -29.71 5.57
C TRP A 402 -1.54 -30.30 4.21
N LEU A 403 -0.76 -31.40 4.20
CA LEU A 403 -0.33 -32.06 2.96
C LEU A 403 -1.50 -32.71 2.22
N GLU A 404 -2.45 -33.33 2.92
CA GLU A 404 -3.66 -33.89 2.31
C GLU A 404 -4.47 -32.80 1.60
N ALA A 405 -4.76 -31.69 2.30
CA ALA A 405 -5.46 -30.55 1.71
C ALA A 405 -4.66 -29.91 0.55
N TYR A 406 -3.32 -29.88 0.64
CA TYR A 406 -2.47 -29.37 -0.42
C TYR A 406 -2.58 -30.18 -1.71
N GLN A 407 -2.68 -31.50 -1.64
CA GLN A 407 -2.83 -32.34 -2.83
C GLN A 407 -4.10 -31.97 -3.63
N GLU A 408 -5.22 -31.78 -2.94
CA GLU A 408 -6.48 -31.35 -3.58
C GLU A 408 -6.34 -29.96 -4.23
N MET A 409 -5.69 -29.03 -3.53
CA MET A 409 -5.49 -27.66 -4.02
C MET A 409 -4.50 -27.61 -5.20
N ALA A 410 -3.48 -28.46 -5.19
CA ALA A 410 -2.52 -28.62 -6.27
C ALA A 410 -3.21 -29.16 -7.53
N GLN A 411 -4.10 -30.14 -7.40
CA GLN A 411 -4.92 -30.63 -8.52
C GLN A 411 -5.81 -29.51 -9.09
N LYS A 412 -6.55 -28.80 -8.22
CA LYS A 412 -7.38 -27.64 -8.62
C LYS A 412 -6.57 -26.57 -9.36
N ARG A 413 -5.33 -26.34 -8.93
CA ARG A 413 -4.39 -25.42 -9.57
C ARG A 413 -3.95 -25.95 -10.94
N GLN A 414 -3.62 -27.23 -11.04
CA GLN A 414 -3.20 -27.87 -12.29
C GLN A 414 -4.31 -27.83 -13.36
N GLU A 415 -5.57 -28.04 -12.97
CA GLU A 415 -6.72 -27.93 -13.88
C GLU A 415 -6.95 -26.51 -14.42
N MET A 416 -6.33 -25.50 -13.80
CA MET A 416 -6.37 -24.09 -14.22
C MET A 416 -5.03 -23.61 -14.78
N GLN A 417 -4.11 -24.53 -15.07
CA GLN A 417 -2.81 -24.20 -15.63
C GLN A 417 -2.97 -23.81 -17.10
N GLY A 418 -2.76 -22.52 -17.41
CA GLY A 418 -2.65 -22.03 -18.78
C GLY A 418 -1.26 -22.28 -19.37
N LYS A 419 -1.06 -21.84 -20.62
CA LYS A 419 0.20 -22.00 -21.35
C LYS A 419 1.40 -21.36 -20.63
N ALA A 420 1.22 -20.16 -20.07
CA ALA A 420 2.30 -19.42 -19.42
C ALA A 420 2.14 -19.30 -17.89
N ASN A 421 0.91 -19.23 -17.39
CA ASN A 421 0.61 -18.88 -16.00
C ASN A 421 -0.62 -19.63 -15.46
N ASN A 422 -0.85 -19.51 -14.15
CA ASN A 422 -1.99 -20.12 -13.47
C ASN A 422 -3.23 -19.24 -13.64
N LEU A 423 -4.25 -19.72 -14.36
CA LEU A 423 -5.44 -18.93 -14.70
C LEU A 423 -6.50 -18.93 -13.60
N TYR A 424 -6.24 -19.56 -12.46
CA TYR A 424 -7.21 -19.68 -11.37
C TYR A 424 -7.65 -18.30 -10.85
N LEU A 425 -6.68 -17.40 -10.61
CA LEU A 425 -6.95 -16.05 -10.12
C LEU A 425 -7.76 -15.23 -11.12
N ALA A 426 -7.32 -15.19 -12.38
CA ALA A 426 -8.01 -14.48 -13.47
C ALA A 426 -9.45 -14.99 -13.67
N TYR A 427 -9.67 -16.31 -13.61
CA TYR A 427 -11.00 -16.90 -13.68
C TYR A 427 -11.89 -16.44 -12.52
N LYS A 428 -11.36 -16.38 -11.29
CA LYS A 428 -12.14 -15.86 -10.15
C LYS A 428 -12.38 -14.36 -10.26
N GLY A 429 -11.44 -13.59 -10.82
CA GLY A 429 -11.66 -12.18 -11.18
C GLY A 429 -12.82 -12.02 -12.16
N HIS A 430 -12.84 -12.80 -13.25
CA HIS A 430 -13.96 -12.82 -14.19
C HIS A 430 -15.30 -13.22 -13.52
N ARG A 431 -15.27 -14.10 -12.52
CA ARG A 431 -16.50 -14.43 -11.76
C ARG A 431 -16.98 -13.25 -10.90
N MET A 432 -16.07 -12.44 -10.37
CA MET A 432 -16.42 -11.23 -9.63
C MET A 432 -17.04 -10.18 -10.56
N THR A 433 -16.53 -10.02 -11.78
CA THR A 433 -17.15 -9.10 -12.76
C THR A 433 -18.56 -9.52 -13.16
N GLU A 434 -18.82 -10.83 -13.31
CA GLU A 434 -20.18 -11.34 -13.51
C GLU A 434 -21.10 -11.00 -12.33
N ILE A 435 -20.64 -11.16 -11.08
CA ILE A 435 -21.41 -10.82 -9.87
C ILE A 435 -21.77 -9.33 -9.85
N LEU A 436 -20.82 -8.45 -10.17
CA LEU A 436 -21.04 -7.02 -10.24
C LEU A 436 -22.06 -6.65 -11.32
N ALA A 437 -21.94 -7.24 -12.51
CA ALA A 437 -22.86 -6.98 -13.61
C ALA A 437 -24.29 -7.42 -13.29
N ASP A 438 -24.45 -8.56 -12.62
CA ASP A 438 -25.77 -9.07 -12.21
C ASP A 438 -26.41 -8.18 -11.13
N ASN A 439 -25.62 -7.66 -10.18
CA ASN A 439 -26.12 -6.69 -9.18
C ASN A 439 -26.61 -5.39 -9.84
N THR A 440 -25.85 -4.84 -10.79
CA THR A 440 -26.25 -3.63 -11.52
C THR A 440 -27.56 -3.83 -12.30
N ARG A 441 -27.76 -5.01 -12.91
CA ARG A 441 -29.02 -5.33 -13.60
C ARG A 441 -30.21 -5.37 -12.65
N ASN A 442 -30.05 -6.01 -11.50
CA ASN A 442 -31.12 -6.14 -10.51
C ASN A 442 -31.52 -4.78 -9.90
N GLN A 443 -30.55 -3.89 -9.66
CA GLN A 443 -30.81 -2.52 -9.21
C GLN A 443 -31.58 -1.71 -10.27
N SER A 444 -31.18 -1.78 -11.54
CA SER A 444 -31.89 -1.08 -12.64
C SER A 444 -33.32 -1.60 -12.87
N SER A 445 -33.58 -2.88 -12.63
CA SER A 445 -34.94 -3.45 -12.73
C SER A 445 -35.85 -3.02 -11.57
N THR A 446 -35.29 -2.73 -10.39
CA THR A 446 -36.05 -2.33 -9.20
C THR A 446 -36.48 -0.85 -9.28
N THR A 447 -35.67 0.00 -9.93
CA THR A 447 -36.00 1.43 -10.15
C THR A 447 -37.13 1.65 -11.17
N MET A 448 -37.47 0.65 -12.01
CA MET A 448 -38.60 0.75 -12.96
C MET A 448 -39.94 0.26 -12.42
N THR A 449 -40.01 -0.20 -11.16
CA THR A 449 -41.24 -0.76 -10.55
C THR A 449 -41.79 0.05 -9.37
N THR A 450 -41.40 1.32 -9.22
CA THR A 450 -42.14 2.25 -8.35
C THR A 450 -43.23 2.96 -9.16
N THR A 451 -44.30 2.19 -9.39
CA THR A 451 -45.59 2.70 -9.83
C THR A 451 -46.10 3.72 -8.81
N THR A 452 -46.48 4.86 -9.36
CA THR A 452 -47.15 6.02 -8.77
C THR A 452 -48.15 5.64 -7.67
N THR A 453 -47.85 6.00 -6.42
CA THR A 453 -48.86 6.16 -5.36
C THR A 453 -48.63 7.53 -4.72
N PRO A 454 -49.57 8.50 -4.85
CA PRO A 454 -49.37 9.83 -4.31
C PRO A 454 -49.61 9.82 -2.79
N MET A 455 -48.55 9.97 -2.00
CA MET A 455 -48.67 10.25 -0.56
C MET A 455 -48.72 11.76 -0.30
N LYS A 456 -49.78 12.14 0.40
CA LYS A 456 -50.07 13.45 0.99
C LYS A 456 -48.90 13.97 1.83
N LEU A 457 -48.56 15.24 1.60
CA LEU A 457 -47.83 16.08 2.56
C LEU A 457 -48.69 16.33 3.80
N THR A 458 -48.09 16.19 4.98
CA THR A 458 -48.45 16.93 6.19
C THR A 458 -47.18 17.43 6.85
N SER A 459 -47.08 18.74 6.96
CA SER A 459 -46.10 19.57 7.66
C SER A 459 -46.38 19.66 9.16
N HIS A 460 -45.34 19.71 10.00
CA HIS A 460 -45.24 20.46 11.27
C HIS A 460 -43.74 20.48 11.65
N GLU A 461 -43.08 21.65 11.60
CA GLU A 461 -42.73 22.56 12.74
C GLU A 461 -41.75 21.91 13.73
N GLU A 462 -40.45 22.22 13.72
CA GLU A 462 -39.72 23.43 14.21
C GLU A 462 -39.33 23.39 15.71
N ASP A 463 -38.13 23.95 15.96
CA ASP A 463 -37.49 24.38 17.21
C ASP A 463 -36.87 23.37 18.20
N ASN A 464 -35.52 23.38 18.28
CA ASN A 464 -34.83 24.28 19.23
C ASN A 464 -33.29 24.24 19.18
N ILE A 465 -32.72 25.41 19.42
CA ILE A 465 -31.31 25.84 19.48
C ILE A 465 -30.71 25.57 20.88
N ILE A 466 -29.37 25.43 21.01
CA ILE A 466 -28.50 26.13 22.01
C ILE A 466 -27.00 25.82 21.79
N ASP A 467 -26.23 26.90 21.71
CA ASP A 467 -24.76 27.06 21.71
C ASP A 467 -24.07 26.73 23.05
N SER A 468 -22.75 26.40 23.02
CA SER A 468 -21.72 27.16 23.78
C SER A 468 -20.27 26.68 23.58
N ALA A 469 -19.45 27.64 23.14
CA ALA A 469 -18.01 27.90 23.11
C ALA A 469 -16.98 27.24 24.10
N THR A 470 -15.83 26.85 23.53
CA THR A 470 -14.38 27.09 23.85
C THR A 470 -13.80 27.11 25.28
N SER A 471 -12.67 26.40 25.50
CA SER A 471 -11.37 26.99 25.93
C SER A 471 -10.15 26.04 25.75
N GLU A 472 -8.98 26.62 25.44
CA GLU A 472 -7.65 25.99 25.27
C GLU A 472 -6.89 25.81 26.61
N ASN A 473 -5.93 24.87 26.72
CA ASN A 473 -4.46 25.12 26.68
C ASN A 473 -3.56 23.98 27.25
N THR A 474 -2.49 23.64 26.49
CA THR A 474 -1.09 23.23 26.84
C THR A 474 -0.80 22.18 27.94
N GLY A 475 0.08 21.16 27.83
CA GLY A 475 1.17 20.84 26.91
C GLY A 475 2.50 20.62 27.68
N LYS A 476 3.05 19.38 27.72
CA LYS A 476 4.50 19.08 27.88
C LYS A 476 4.79 17.58 27.70
N VAL A 477 5.57 17.23 26.66
CA VAL A 477 6.29 15.95 26.57
C VAL A 477 7.71 16.24 26.09
N THR A 478 8.67 15.76 26.86
CA THR A 478 10.12 15.87 26.69
C THR A 478 10.65 14.78 25.76
N TYR A 479 11.56 15.13 24.85
CA TYR A 479 12.31 14.18 24.02
C TYR A 479 13.47 13.54 24.82
N ASN A 480 13.75 12.25 24.58
CA ASN A 480 15.01 11.60 24.98
C ASN A 480 15.62 10.89 23.74
N PRO A 481 16.93 11.06 23.45
CA PRO A 481 17.50 10.89 22.12
C PRO A 481 18.45 9.69 22.04
N LEU A 482 18.04 8.56 21.45
CA LEU A 482 18.98 7.52 21.03
C LEU A 482 18.47 6.77 19.79
N TYR A 483 19.28 6.86 18.73
CA TYR A 483 19.42 6.00 17.54
C TYR A 483 19.01 6.52 16.15
N LYS A 484 20.06 6.70 15.34
CA LYS A 484 20.10 6.87 13.89
C LYS A 484 20.16 5.50 13.20
N PRO A 485 19.44 5.26 12.10
CA PRO A 485 19.66 4.09 11.24
C PRO A 485 20.79 4.33 10.23
N LEU A 486 21.69 3.36 10.11
CA LEU A 486 22.75 3.29 9.10
C LEU A 486 22.20 2.72 7.78
N SER A 487 22.40 3.53 6.73
CA SER A 487 22.29 3.35 5.27
C SER A 487 22.08 1.94 4.68
N SER A 488 21.04 1.79 3.86
CA SER A 488 21.09 0.92 2.67
C SER A 488 21.43 1.77 1.45
N THR A 489 22.47 1.37 0.71
CA THR A 489 22.91 2.02 -0.52
C THR A 489 22.01 1.59 -1.68
N SER A 490 20.79 2.14 -1.72
CA SER A 490 20.22 2.53 -3.00
C SER A 490 20.83 3.89 -3.35
N ARG A 491 21.14 4.15 -4.63
CA ARG A 491 21.64 5.46 -5.06
C ARG A 491 20.48 6.46 -4.97
N VAL A 492 20.16 6.85 -3.74
CA VAL A 492 19.36 8.01 -3.41
C VAL A 492 20.23 9.19 -3.78
N GLU A 493 19.84 9.96 -4.80
CA GLU A 493 20.39 11.30 -4.92
C GLU A 493 19.84 12.12 -3.74
N THR A 494 20.65 12.19 -2.69
CA THR A 494 20.32 12.93 -1.47
C THR A 494 20.56 14.40 -1.74
N TYR A 495 19.49 15.17 -1.87
CA TYR A 495 19.58 16.63 -1.89
C TYR A 495 19.36 17.14 -0.47
N LYS A 496 20.36 17.83 0.09
CA LYS A 496 20.16 18.60 1.34
C LYS A 496 19.32 19.83 1.01
N LEU A 497 18.04 19.78 1.38
CA LEU A 497 17.19 20.96 1.40
C LEU A 497 17.17 21.50 2.83
N HIS A 498 17.72 22.70 3.02
CA HIS A 498 17.51 23.47 4.23
C HIS A 498 16.06 23.98 4.23
N SER A 499 15.24 23.44 5.13
CA SER A 499 13.93 24.02 5.44
C SER A 499 14.11 25.16 6.43
N PHE A 500 13.63 26.35 6.07
CA PHE A 500 13.77 27.57 6.86
C PHE A 500 12.95 27.55 8.17
N PHE A 501 11.94 26.68 8.28
CA PHE A 501 10.99 26.70 9.41
C PHE A 501 11.32 25.72 10.55
N LYS A 502 12.30 24.82 10.38
CA LYS A 502 12.77 23.90 11.44
C LYS A 502 14.28 23.60 11.27
N PRO A 503 15.18 24.25 12.02
CA PRO A 503 16.63 24.09 11.85
C PRO A 503 17.20 22.69 12.18
N GLN A 504 16.39 21.75 12.67
CA GLN A 504 16.85 20.43 13.13
C GLN A 504 16.03 19.23 12.60
N GLY A 505 15.22 19.42 11.54
CA GLY A 505 14.51 18.31 10.88
C GLY A 505 15.10 18.00 9.52
N GLU A 506 15.69 16.81 9.34
CA GLU A 506 15.99 16.27 8.02
C GLU A 506 14.67 15.89 7.32
N ALA A 507 14.31 16.57 6.24
CA ALA A 507 13.19 16.18 5.40
C ALA A 507 13.68 15.24 4.29
N MET A 508 13.21 13.99 4.31
CA MET A 508 13.34 13.06 3.19
C MET A 508 12.20 13.31 2.20
N VAL A 509 12.53 13.62 0.95
CA VAL A 509 11.56 13.60 -0.15
C VAL A 509 11.83 12.33 -0.96
N SER A 510 10.92 11.36 -0.93
CA SER A 510 10.93 10.23 -1.84
C SER A 510 10.18 10.61 -3.13
N TYR A 511 10.87 10.50 -4.26
CA TYR A 511 10.27 10.68 -5.58
C TYR A 511 9.49 9.40 -5.95
N ASN A 512 8.21 9.54 -6.32
CA ASN A 512 7.37 8.43 -6.77
C ASN A 512 7.39 8.36 -8.32
N PRO A 513 8.01 7.35 -8.94
CA PRO A 513 8.16 7.26 -10.39
C PRO A 513 6.90 6.77 -11.15
N LEU A 514 5.75 6.56 -10.49
CA LEU A 514 4.53 6.03 -11.12
C LEU A 514 3.82 6.95 -12.13
N TYR A 515 4.36 8.14 -12.43
CA TYR A 515 3.78 9.10 -13.39
C TYR A 515 4.71 9.46 -14.55
N LYS A 516 5.42 8.47 -15.12
CA LYS A 516 5.82 8.57 -16.54
C LYS A 516 4.71 7.97 -17.40
N SER A 517 3.97 8.81 -18.11
CA SER A 517 3.18 8.36 -19.26
C SER A 517 4.12 7.66 -20.24
N LYS A 518 3.88 6.39 -20.53
CA LYS A 518 4.52 5.71 -21.66
C LYS A 518 3.98 6.32 -22.95
N THR A 519 4.61 7.39 -23.39
CA THR A 519 4.50 7.88 -24.75
C THR A 519 5.87 8.46 -25.07
N GLU A 520 6.45 8.00 -26.18
CA GLU A 520 7.73 8.43 -26.74
C GLU A 520 9.00 7.77 -26.18
N GLU A 521 9.26 6.55 -26.67
CA GLU A 521 10.63 6.10 -26.98
C GLU A 521 10.55 5.10 -28.15
N ARG A 522 10.23 5.65 -29.33
CA ARG A 522 10.51 5.06 -30.64
C ARG A 522 10.94 6.21 -31.53
N ASN A 523 12.25 6.43 -31.57
CA ASN A 523 13.05 6.99 -32.65
C ASN A 523 14.29 7.62 -32.01
N GLU A 524 15.44 6.95 -32.18
CA GLU A 524 16.74 7.53 -32.51
C GLU A 524 17.82 6.46 -32.35
N LEU A 525 17.77 5.48 -33.26
CA LEU A 525 18.97 4.82 -33.77
C LEU A 525 19.32 5.55 -35.06
N ALA A 526 20.20 6.56 -34.98
CA ALA A 526 21.04 7.05 -36.07
C ALA A 526 21.84 8.27 -35.60
N CYS A 527 23.14 8.07 -35.34
CA CYS A 527 24.26 8.82 -35.93
C CYS A 527 25.52 8.69 -35.07
N CYS A 528 26.55 8.15 -35.73
CA CYS A 528 27.96 8.01 -35.36
C CYS A 528 28.31 6.94 -34.31
#